data_AF-A0A2V5LWC4-F1
#
_entry.id   AF-A0A2V5LWC4-F1
#
_cell.length_a   1.000
_cell.length_b   1.000
_cell.length_c   1.000
_cell.angle_alpha   90.00
_cell.angle_beta   90.00
_cell.angle_gamma   90.00
#
_symmetry.space_group_name_H-M   'P 1'
#
loop_
_entity.id
_entity.type
_entity.pdbx_description
1 polymer ?
#
loop_
_entity_poly.entity_id
_entity_poly.type
_entity_poly.pdbx_seq_one_letter_code
_entity_poly.pdbx_strand_id
1 'polypeptide(L)' 'MRATVMYGAGDVRIENVPDAKISEPTDAVLRVTRACICGSDL' A
#
# COMPACT_ATOMS: atom_id res chain seq x y z
N MET A 1 -5.62 7.17 -4.55
CA MET A 1 -6.14 5.98 -3.84
C MET A 1 -5.87 6.06 -2.34
N ARG A 2 -6.66 5.37 -1.48
CA ARG A 2 -6.35 5.27 -0.05
C ARG A 2 -5.30 4.18 0.21
N ALA A 3 -4.35 4.44 1.10
CA ALA A 3 -3.32 3.49 1.49
C ALA A 3 -2.99 3.60 2.99
N THR A 4 -2.49 2.50 3.56
CA THR A 4 -1.89 2.46 4.90
C THR A 4 -0.42 2.83 4.78
N VAL A 5 0.02 3.88 5.49
CA VAL A 5 1.39 4.41 5.44
C VAL A 5 1.99 4.37 6.85
N MET A 6 3.21 3.84 6.96
CA MET A 6 3.97 3.76 8.21
C MET A 6 5.00 4.89 8.27
N TYR A 7 4.93 5.71 9.31
CA TYR A 7 5.88 6.80 9.58
C TYR A 7 6.91 6.43 10.65
N GLY A 8 6.59 5.43 11.47
CA GLY A 8 7.45 4.89 12.51
C GLY A 8 6.74 3.77 13.26
N ALA A 9 7.45 3.12 14.19
CA ALA A 9 6.86 2.08 15.03
C ALA A 9 5.65 2.64 15.81
N GLY A 10 4.47 2.06 15.59
CA GLY A 10 3.22 2.53 16.18
C GLY A 10 2.59 3.78 15.55
N ASP A 11 3.23 4.41 14.55
CA ASP A 11 2.65 5.53 13.79
C ASP A 11 2.27 5.06 12.37
N VAL A 12 1.02 4.60 12.25
CA VAL A 12 0.44 4.10 11.00
C VAL A 12 -0.83 4.88 10.70
N ARG A 13 -0.92 5.42 9.49
CA ARG A 13 -2.01 6.33 9.08
C ARG A 13 -2.64 5.87 7.78
N ILE A 14 -3.90 6.24 7.60
CA ILE A 14 -4.58 6.09 6.31
C ILE A 14 -4.49 7.40 5.57
N GLU A 15 -3.93 7.37 4.37
CA GLU A 15 -3.74 8.57 3.54
C GLU A 15 -4.30 8.38 2.13
N ASN A 16 -4.62 9.51 1.49
CA ASN A 16 -4.86 9.55 0.06
C ASN A 16 -3.53 9.78 -0.65
N VAL A 17 -3.05 8.76 -1.36
CA VAL A 17 -1.83 8.78 -2.16
C VAL A 17 -2.16 8.81 -3.65
N PRO A 18 -1.23 9.19 -4.54
CA PRO A 18 -1.43 9.09 -5.98
C PRO A 18 -1.80 7.67 -6.41
N ASP A 19 -2.57 7.56 -7.48
CA ASP A 19 -2.91 6.25 -8.03
C ASP A 19 -1.68 5.55 -8.62
N ALA A 20 -1.67 4.22 -8.53
CA ALA A 20 -0.59 3.38 -9.04
C ALA A 20 -0.43 3.54 -10.56
N LYS A 21 0.81 3.43 -11.04
CA LYS A 21 1.16 3.54 -12.46
C LYS A 21 2.09 2.40 -12.86
N ILE A 22 2.00 2.01 -14.12
CA ILE A 22 2.92 1.08 -14.77
C ILE A 22 4.24 1.82 -15.01
N SER A 23 5.36 1.23 -14.59
CA SER A 23 6.70 1.75 -14.89
C SER A 23 7.38 0.89 -15.93
N GLU A 24 7.33 -0.43 -15.74
CA GLU A 24 7.96 -1.40 -16.63
C GLU A 24 6.91 -2.16 -17.45
N PRO A 25 7.27 -2.69 -18.64
CA PRO A 25 6.33 -3.42 -19.49
C PRO A 25 5.67 -4.65 -18.85
N THR A 26 6.28 -5.16 -17.78
CA THR A 26 5.82 -6.37 -17.07
C THR A 26 4.92 -6.07 -15.86
N ASP A 27 4.69 -4.80 -15.52
CA ASP A 27 3.88 -4.45 -14.36
C ASP A 27 2.38 -4.66 -14.64
N ALA A 28 1.61 -4.78 -13.55
CA ALA A 28 0.16 -4.75 -13.59
C ALA A 28 -0.41 -3.92 -12.45
N VAL A 29 -1.45 -3.14 -12.72
CA VAL A 29 -2.21 -2.43 -11.69
C VAL A 29 -3.40 -3.30 -11.28
N LEU A 30 -3.46 -3.64 -9.99
CA LEU A 30 -4.51 -4.48 -9.41
C LEU A 30 -5.45 -3.66 -8.52
N ARG A 31 -6.74 -4.01 -8.52
CA ARG A 31 -7.66 -3.59 -7.47
C ARG A 31 -7.58 -4.58 -6.32
N VAL A 32 -7.03 -4.14 -5.20
CA VAL A 32 -6.95 -4.95 -3.98
C VAL A 32 -8.35 -5.22 -3.43
N THR A 33 -8.75 -6.49 -3.37
CA THR A 33 -10.03 -6.91 -2.77
C THR A 33 -9.88 -7.26 -1.29
N ARG A 34 -8.71 -7.78 -0.90
CA ARG A 34 -8.33 -8.13 0.46
C ARG A 34 -6.83 -7.94 0.65
N ALA A 35 -6.46 -7.46 1.83
CA ALA A 35 -5.08 -7.38 2.31
C ALA A 35 -5.08 -7.83 3.78
N CYS A 36 -3.98 -8.40 4.23
CA CYS A 36 -3.80 -8.89 5.59
C CYS A 36 -2.56 -8.22 6.21
N ILE A 37 -2.45 -8.30 7.53
CA ILE A 37 -1.26 -7.88 8.29
C ILE A 37 -0.44 -9.13 8.60
N CYS A 38 0.85 -9.08 8.32
CA CYS A 38 1.82 -10.11 8.67
C CYS A 38 2.49 -9.79 10.01
N GLY A 39 2.99 -10.80 10.72
CA GLY A 39 3.79 -10.58 11.93
C GLY A 39 5.10 -9.83 11.68
N SER A 40 5.60 -9.82 10.44
CA SER A 40 6.79 -9.05 10.04
C SER A 40 6.53 -7.55 9.84
N ASP A 41 5.26 -7.12 9.85
CA ASP A 41 4.89 -5.72 9.73
C ASP A 41 5.01 -4.97 11.07
N LEU A 42 5.16 -5.72 12.19
CA LEU A 42 5.43 -5.22 13.55
C LEU A 42 6.92 -4.93 13.75
#